data_AF-A0A9P6NB55-F1
#
_entry.id   AF-A0A9P6NB55-F1
#
_cell.length_a   1.000
_cell.length_b   1.000
_cell.length_c   1.000
_cell.angle_alpha   90.00
_cell.angle_beta   90.00
_cell.angle_gamma   90.00
#
_symmetry.space_group_name_H-M   'P 1'
#
loop_
_entity.id
_entity.type
_entity.pdbx_description
1 polymer ?
#
loop_
_entity_poly.entity_id
_entity_poly.type
_entity_poly.pdbx_seq_one_letter_code
_entity_poly.pdbx_strand_id
1 'polypeptide(L)'
;PPDFFETAKVTEERLKMVNFGAEGWLSKEEKKLMLDVIVKREKAIAFDESERGVLKHSWGLPYIIPVIDHQPWQKRPIPIPKPIREDYIELVRERLRNGLYEKSTSSYSSPVFCVLKQDGKKLRVVHDLQELNKVTIKDAGLPPAPEEFVEAFAGRAFYGLGDIMGGYDERELAWES
;
A
#
# COMPACT_ATOMS: atom_id res chain seq x y z
N PRO A 1 -9.47 30.45 7.27
CA PRO A 1 -8.78 29.79 6.13
C PRO A 1 -8.94 30.60 4.83
N PRO A 2 -7.97 30.56 3.91
CA PRO A 2 -8.10 31.13 2.57
C PRO A 2 -9.13 30.35 1.73
N ASP A 3 -9.63 30.96 0.65
CA ASP A 3 -10.40 30.23 -0.36
C ASP A 3 -9.54 29.15 -1.01
N PHE A 4 -10.19 28.05 -1.39
CA PHE A 4 -9.52 26.94 -2.03
C PHE A 4 -8.90 27.40 -3.36
N PHE A 5 -7.63 27.05 -3.55
CA PHE A 5 -6.94 27.20 -4.82
C PHE A 5 -6.34 25.83 -5.17
N GLU A 6 -6.43 25.46 -6.45
CA GLU A 6 -5.82 24.23 -6.92
C GLU A 6 -4.30 24.31 -6.85
N THR A 7 -3.67 23.20 -6.49
CA THR A 7 -2.23 23.01 -6.62
C THR A 7 -1.94 22.04 -7.76
N ALA A 8 -0.66 21.84 -8.06
CA ALA A 8 -0.26 20.81 -9.02
C ALA A 8 -0.71 19.40 -8.61
N LYS A 9 -0.93 19.16 -7.31
CA LYS A 9 -1.27 17.83 -6.77
C LYS A 9 -2.71 17.71 -6.29
N VAL A 10 -3.26 18.77 -5.70
CA VAL A 10 -4.64 18.82 -5.17
C VAL A 10 -5.49 19.63 -6.13
N THR A 11 -6.22 18.92 -6.99
CA THR A 11 -7.18 19.48 -7.96
C THR A 11 -8.61 19.14 -7.55
N GLU A 12 -9.60 19.85 -8.08
CA GLU A 12 -11.02 19.54 -7.85
C GLU A 12 -11.37 18.10 -8.25
N GLU A 13 -10.78 17.60 -9.34
CA GLU A 13 -10.98 16.22 -9.80
C GLU A 13 -10.49 15.19 -8.79
N ARG A 14 -9.28 15.39 -8.25
CA ARG A 14 -8.70 14.50 -7.24
C ARG A 14 -9.42 14.57 -5.90
N LEU A 15 -9.94 15.74 -5.54
CA LEU A 15 -10.76 15.91 -4.34
C LEU A 15 -12.08 15.13 -4.38
N LYS A 16 -12.57 14.71 -5.56
CA LYS A 16 -13.72 13.80 -5.66
C LYS A 16 -13.46 12.43 -5.03
N MET A 17 -12.19 12.04 -4.88
CA MET A 17 -11.81 10.81 -4.17
C MET A 17 -11.94 10.95 -2.64
N VAL A 18 -11.99 12.18 -2.12
CA VAL A 18 -12.10 12.45 -0.68
C VAL A 18 -13.56 12.52 -0.28
N ASN A 19 -13.96 11.67 0.66
CA ASN A 19 -15.30 11.70 1.22
C ASN A 19 -15.35 12.65 2.42
N PHE A 20 -16.08 13.77 2.29
CA PHE A 20 -16.29 14.75 3.35
C PHE A 20 -17.50 14.46 4.26
N GLY A 21 -18.09 13.27 4.14
CA GLY A 21 -19.30 12.87 4.85
C GLY A 21 -20.57 13.17 4.07
N ALA A 22 -21.71 13.02 4.74
CA ALA A 22 -23.02 13.29 4.16
C ALA A 22 -23.17 14.78 3.78
N GLU A 23 -24.06 15.07 2.82
CA GLU A 23 -24.36 16.44 2.44
C GLU A 23 -24.88 17.23 3.65
N GLY A 24 -24.34 18.43 3.88
CA GLY A 24 -24.68 19.27 5.02
C GLY A 24 -24.02 18.85 6.35
N TRP A 25 -23.23 17.77 6.40
CA TRP A 25 -22.51 17.36 7.60
C TRP A 25 -21.46 18.39 8.04
N LEU A 26 -20.70 18.93 7.09
CA LEU A 26 -19.76 20.01 7.33
C LEU A 26 -20.39 21.34 6.95
N SER A 27 -20.22 22.35 7.82
CA SER A 27 -20.46 23.74 7.47
C SER A 27 -19.53 24.19 6.34
N LYS A 28 -19.85 25.30 5.68
CA LYS A 28 -19.03 25.84 4.59
C LYS A 28 -17.63 26.19 5.09
N GLU A 29 -17.53 26.72 6.29
CA GLU A 29 -16.30 27.12 6.97
C GLU A 29 -15.44 25.91 7.36
N GLU A 30 -16.05 24.83 7.85
CA GLU A 30 -15.35 23.57 8.17
C GLU A 30 -14.83 22.89 6.91
N LYS A 31 -15.64 22.82 5.85
CA LYS A 31 -15.19 22.28 4.56
C LYS A 31 -14.02 23.09 4.02
N LYS A 32 -14.09 24.42 4.11
CA LYS A 32 -13.00 25.32 3.70
C LYS A 32 -11.72 25.09 4.52
N LEU A 33 -11.85 24.85 5.83
CA LEU A 33 -10.72 24.50 6.68
C LEU A 33 -10.10 23.15 6.29
N MET A 34 -10.93 22.12 6.02
CA MET A 34 -10.44 20.81 5.60
C MET A 34 -9.68 20.87 4.29
N LEU A 35 -10.17 21.64 3.31
CA LEU A 35 -9.47 21.86 2.05
C LEU A 35 -8.13 22.57 2.25
N ASP A 36 -8.08 23.60 3.09
CA ASP A 36 -6.83 24.28 3.44
C ASP A 36 -5.81 23.33 4.09
N VAL A 37 -6.26 22.41 4.96
CA VAL A 37 -5.38 21.39 5.56
C VAL A 37 -4.87 20.40 4.52
N ILE A 38 -5.74 19.91 3.63
CA ILE A 38 -5.36 18.98 2.54
C ILE A 38 -4.31 19.62 1.64
N VAL A 39 -4.52 20.88 1.23
CA VAL A 39 -3.56 21.63 0.41
C VAL A 39 -2.23 21.82 1.13
N LYS A 40 -2.24 22.26 2.40
CA LYS A 40 -1.02 22.41 3.21
C LYS A 40 -0.26 21.10 3.44
N ARG A 41 -0.97 19.96 3.39
CA ARG A 41 -0.42 18.62 3.62
C ARG A 41 -0.40 17.76 2.36
N GLU A 42 -0.46 18.36 1.17
CA GLU A 42 -0.55 17.63 -0.11
C GLU A 42 0.59 16.60 -0.31
N LYS A 43 1.76 16.85 0.28
CA LYS A 43 2.90 15.92 0.22
C LYS A 43 2.67 14.61 0.97
N ALA A 44 1.74 14.59 1.93
CA ALA A 44 1.39 13.41 2.72
C ALA A 44 0.28 12.56 2.08
N ILE A 45 -0.39 13.07 1.05
CA ILE A 45 -1.54 12.41 0.42
C ILE A 45 -1.10 11.84 -0.92
N ALA A 46 -1.28 10.54 -1.14
CA ALA A 46 -1.07 9.92 -2.45
C ALA A 46 -2.44 9.69 -3.12
N PHE A 47 -2.60 10.17 -4.35
CA PHE A 47 -3.82 9.93 -5.13
C PHE A 47 -3.70 8.71 -6.05
N ASP A 48 -2.47 8.31 -6.38
CA ASP A 48 -2.17 7.15 -7.22
C ASP A 48 -0.85 6.47 -6.80
N GLU A 49 -0.63 5.25 -7.31
CA GLU A 49 0.50 4.39 -6.91
C GLU A 49 1.88 5.02 -7.24
N SER A 50 1.96 5.99 -8.16
CA SER A 50 3.21 6.67 -8.51
C SER A 50 3.62 7.71 -7.46
N GLU A 51 2.66 8.19 -6.67
CA GLU A 51 2.88 9.15 -5.57
C GLU A 51 3.14 8.46 -4.23
N ARG A 52 3.19 7.12 -4.22
CA ARG A 52 3.44 6.32 -3.03
C ARG A 52 4.78 6.69 -2.40
N GLY A 53 4.76 6.96 -1.10
CA GLY A 53 5.96 7.22 -0.31
C GLY A 53 6.66 5.93 0.14
N VAL A 54 7.93 6.08 0.50
CA VAL A 54 8.72 5.08 1.23
C VAL A 54 9.07 5.66 2.60
N LEU A 55 9.09 4.82 3.63
CA LEU A 55 9.48 5.21 4.97
C LEU A 55 10.93 5.72 4.96
N LYS A 56 11.13 6.93 5.45
CA LYS A 56 12.46 7.53 5.51
C LYS A 56 13.38 6.72 6.42
N HIS A 57 14.62 6.50 5.99
CA HIS A 57 15.65 5.80 6.78
C HIS A 57 15.95 6.46 8.13
N SER A 58 15.66 7.76 8.27
CA SER A 58 15.76 8.47 9.55
C SER A 58 14.77 7.98 10.62
N TRP A 59 13.67 7.35 10.20
CA TRP A 59 12.58 6.87 11.06
C TRP A 59 12.52 5.35 11.15
N GLY A 60 12.96 4.64 10.10
CA GLY A 60 13.07 3.19 10.12
C GLY A 60 14.05 2.70 9.07
N LEU A 61 14.93 1.79 9.48
CA LEU A 61 15.81 1.09 8.55
C LEU A 61 15.02 0.12 7.69
N PRO A 62 15.57 -0.30 6.53
CA PRO A 62 15.03 -1.41 5.75
C PRO A 62 14.79 -2.63 6.64
N TYR A 63 13.67 -3.30 6.43
CA TYR A 63 13.23 -4.41 7.23
C TYR A 63 14.02 -5.67 6.88
N ILE A 64 14.55 -6.35 7.89
CA ILE A 64 15.17 -7.67 7.75
C ILE A 64 14.11 -8.72 8.08
N ILE A 65 13.87 -9.67 7.18
CA ILE A 65 12.95 -10.78 7.44
C ILE A 65 13.65 -11.79 8.37
N PRO A 66 13.22 -11.95 9.63
CA PRO A 66 13.86 -12.88 10.54
C PRO A 66 13.50 -14.32 10.15
N VAL A 67 14.51 -15.16 9.98
CA VAL A 67 14.35 -16.56 9.57
C VAL A 67 15.14 -17.50 10.48
N ILE A 68 14.65 -18.72 10.67
CA ILE A 68 15.43 -19.80 11.29
C ILE A 68 16.48 -20.35 10.30
N ASP A 69 17.41 -21.17 10.77
CA ASP A 69 18.31 -21.90 9.88
C ASP A 69 17.53 -22.82 8.94
N HIS A 70 17.80 -22.74 7.64
CA HIS A 70 17.10 -23.49 6.60
C HIS A 70 17.91 -23.55 5.30
N GLN A 71 17.45 -24.40 4.38
CA GLN A 71 18.01 -24.48 3.04
C GLN A 71 17.16 -23.67 2.07
N PRO A 72 17.78 -22.94 1.12
CA PRO A 72 17.04 -22.21 0.09
C PRO A 72 16.24 -23.18 -0.80
N TRP A 73 15.11 -22.71 -1.34
CA TRP A 73 14.24 -23.53 -2.18
C TRP A 73 14.13 -22.96 -3.59
N GLN A 74 13.92 -23.87 -4.55
CA GLN A 74 13.56 -23.52 -5.91
C GLN A 74 12.30 -24.28 -6.29
N LYS A 75 11.19 -23.56 -6.41
CA LYS A 75 9.91 -24.14 -6.80
C LYS A 75 9.68 -23.90 -8.29
N ARG A 76 9.01 -24.87 -8.93
CA ARG A 76 8.63 -24.76 -10.33
C ARG A 76 7.63 -23.60 -10.50
N PRO A 77 7.84 -22.68 -11.46
CA PRO A 77 6.88 -21.61 -11.74
C PRO A 77 5.51 -22.16 -12.16
N ILE A 78 4.45 -21.51 -11.69
CA ILE A 78 3.08 -21.78 -12.17
C ILE A 78 2.93 -21.13 -13.56
N PRO A 79 2.47 -21.88 -14.58
CA PRO A 79 2.26 -21.29 -15.90
C PRO A 79 1.22 -20.17 -15.86
N ILE A 80 1.58 -18.99 -16.37
CA ILE A 80 0.63 -17.89 -16.54
C ILE A 80 -0.29 -18.20 -17.73
N PRO A 81 -1.63 -18.19 -17.56
CA PRO A 81 -2.57 -18.44 -18.65
C PRO A 81 -2.34 -17.50 -19.84
N LYS A 82 -2.41 -18.05 -21.06
CA LYS A 82 -2.21 -17.29 -22.30
C LYS A 82 -3.06 -16.01 -22.40
N PRO A 83 -4.35 -16.00 -22.00
CA PRO A 83 -5.19 -14.80 -22.13
C PRO A 83 -4.71 -13.60 -21.30
N ILE A 84 -4.04 -13.84 -20.17
CA ILE A 84 -3.61 -12.78 -19.24
C ILE A 84 -2.10 -12.50 -19.31
N ARG A 85 -1.40 -13.14 -20.25
CA ARG A 85 0.06 -13.15 -20.27
C ARG A 85 0.65 -11.77 -20.56
N GLU A 86 0.08 -11.03 -21.52
CA GLU A 86 0.56 -9.69 -21.86
C GLU A 86 0.30 -8.69 -20.73
N ASP A 87 -0.91 -8.73 -20.14
CA ASP A 87 -1.25 -7.90 -18.99
C ASP A 87 -0.34 -8.18 -17.79
N TYR A 88 0.00 -9.46 -17.55
CA TYR A 88 0.97 -9.84 -16.53
C TYR A 88 2.37 -9.28 -16.83
N ILE A 89 2.84 -9.36 -18.07
CA ILE A 89 4.14 -8.84 -18.47
C ILE A 89 4.20 -7.33 -18.26
N GLU A 90 3.16 -6.60 -18.66
CA GLU A 90 3.13 -5.14 -18.47
C GLU A 90 3.06 -4.76 -16.98
N LEU A 91 2.29 -5.50 -16.18
CA LEU A 91 2.25 -5.31 -14.73
C LEU A 91 3.63 -5.53 -14.09
N VAL A 92 4.37 -6.55 -14.50
CA VAL A 92 5.75 -6.77 -14.00
C VAL A 92 6.68 -5.65 -14.44
N ARG A 93 6.57 -5.15 -15.68
CA ARG A 93 7.36 -4.01 -16.15
C ARG A 93 7.05 -2.74 -15.37
N GLU A 94 5.78 -2.49 -15.09
CA GLU A 94 5.35 -1.36 -14.25
C GLU A 94 5.97 -1.44 -12.86
N ARG A 95 5.94 -2.63 -12.23
CA ARG A 95 6.58 -2.88 -10.92
C ARG A 95 8.10 -2.71 -10.94
N LEU A 96 8.76 -2.99 -12.06
CA LEU A 96 10.17 -2.69 -12.24
C LEU A 96 10.41 -1.17 -12.39
N ARG A 97 9.56 -0.47 -13.14
CA ARG A 97 9.67 0.98 -13.36
C ARG A 97 9.43 1.80 -12.09
N ASN A 98 8.49 1.38 -11.25
CA ASN A 98 8.18 2.07 -9.99
C ASN A 98 9.08 1.64 -8.82
N GLY A 99 10.07 0.77 -9.08
CA GLY A 99 11.04 0.32 -8.08
C GLY A 99 10.50 -0.69 -7.06
N LEU A 100 9.28 -1.22 -7.25
CA LEU A 100 8.74 -2.25 -6.37
C LEU A 100 9.46 -3.60 -6.56
N TYR A 101 9.85 -3.90 -7.80
CA TYR A 101 10.61 -5.11 -8.16
C TYR A 101 12.00 -4.75 -8.64
N GLU A 102 12.91 -5.71 -8.47
CA GLU A 102 14.24 -5.69 -9.04
C GLU A 102 14.63 -7.04 -9.64
N LYS A 103 15.70 -7.05 -10.44
CA LYS A 103 16.27 -8.30 -10.95
C LYS A 103 17.20 -8.88 -9.89
N SER A 104 17.08 -10.17 -9.63
CA SER A 104 17.90 -10.88 -8.64
C SER A 104 18.44 -12.19 -9.20
N THR A 105 19.57 -12.64 -8.67
CA THR A 105 20.17 -13.96 -8.90
C THR A 105 20.06 -14.83 -7.64
N SER A 106 18.93 -14.71 -6.93
CA SER A 106 18.68 -15.39 -5.67
C SER A 106 18.72 -16.92 -5.79
N SER A 107 19.14 -17.57 -4.70
CA SER A 107 19.01 -19.03 -4.54
C SER A 107 17.57 -19.45 -4.19
N TYR A 108 16.72 -18.49 -3.82
CA TYR A 108 15.29 -18.68 -3.57
C TYR A 108 14.48 -18.44 -4.85
N SER A 109 13.49 -19.31 -5.09
CA SER A 109 12.51 -19.12 -6.16
C SER A 109 11.14 -19.64 -5.70
N SER A 110 10.20 -18.70 -5.54
CA SER A 110 8.80 -18.96 -5.21
C SER A 110 7.91 -18.71 -6.43
N PRO A 111 6.89 -19.53 -6.68
CA PRO A 111 6.02 -19.33 -7.83
C PRO A 111 5.09 -18.13 -7.59
N VAL A 112 4.63 -17.54 -8.69
CA VAL A 112 3.62 -16.49 -8.68
C VAL A 112 2.41 -16.93 -9.50
N PHE A 113 1.23 -16.46 -9.13
CA PHE A 113 0.02 -16.60 -9.91
C PHE A 113 -0.77 -15.29 -9.90
N CYS A 114 -1.73 -15.16 -10.81
CA CYS A 114 -2.52 -13.93 -10.94
C CYS A 114 -3.97 -14.19 -10.55
N VAL A 115 -4.57 -13.22 -9.87
CA VAL A 115 -6.00 -13.16 -9.60
C VAL A 115 -6.55 -11.84 -10.14
N LEU A 116 -7.81 -11.84 -10.59
CA LEU A 116 -8.50 -10.59 -10.94
C LEU A 116 -8.92 -9.88 -9.65
N LYS A 117 -8.77 -8.56 -9.61
CA LYS A 117 -9.41 -7.73 -8.58
C LYS A 117 -10.93 -7.85 -8.71
N GLN A 118 -11.66 -7.52 -7.64
CA GLN A 118 -13.13 -7.57 -7.61
C GLN A 118 -13.80 -6.73 -8.70
N ASP A 119 -13.11 -5.70 -9.20
CA ASP A 119 -13.56 -4.87 -10.32
C ASP A 119 -13.49 -5.57 -11.70
N GLY A 120 -12.91 -6.78 -11.77
CA GLY A 120 -12.74 -7.60 -12.97
C GLY A 120 -11.77 -7.02 -14.01
N LYS A 121 -11.15 -5.86 -13.73
CA LYS A 121 -10.38 -5.11 -14.73
C LYS A 121 -8.87 -5.15 -14.50
N LYS A 122 -8.43 -5.30 -13.24
CA LYS A 122 -6.99 -5.28 -12.90
C LYS A 122 -6.51 -6.63 -12.39
N LEU A 123 -5.34 -7.06 -12.87
CA LEU A 123 -4.65 -8.23 -12.34
C LEU A 123 -3.92 -7.89 -11.04
N ARG A 124 -3.92 -8.84 -10.11
CA ARG A 124 -3.07 -8.84 -8.91
C ARG A 124 -2.15 -10.04 -8.98
N VAL A 125 -0.84 -9.80 -8.99
CA VAL A 125 0.16 -10.84 -8.79
C VAL A 125 0.16 -11.26 -7.33
N VAL A 126 0.07 -12.57 -7.10
CA VAL A 126 0.15 -13.20 -5.79
C VAL A 126 1.42 -14.05 -5.77
N HIS A 127 2.27 -13.79 -4.79
CA HIS A 127 3.47 -14.58 -4.52
C HIS A 127 3.09 -15.73 -3.59
N ASP A 128 3.43 -16.96 -3.96
CA ASP A 128 3.26 -18.11 -3.09
C ASP A 128 4.41 -18.17 -2.09
N LEU A 129 4.23 -17.48 -0.96
CA LEU A 129 5.22 -17.36 0.10
C LEU A 129 5.09 -18.46 1.17
N GLN A 130 4.41 -19.57 0.89
CA GLN A 130 4.19 -20.63 1.87
C GLN A 130 5.49 -21.22 2.43
N GLU A 131 6.53 -21.43 1.61
CA GLU A 131 7.81 -21.94 2.12
C GLU A 131 8.55 -20.90 2.97
N LEU A 132 8.54 -19.63 2.55
CA LEU A 132 9.12 -18.54 3.33
C LEU A 132 8.43 -18.45 4.70
N ASN A 133 7.10 -18.47 4.72
CA ASN A 133 6.31 -18.38 5.96
C ASN A 133 6.58 -19.52 6.96
N LYS A 134 7.10 -20.68 6.52
CA LYS A 134 7.47 -21.79 7.42
C LYS A 134 8.79 -21.53 8.14
N VAL A 135 9.70 -20.78 7.52
CA VAL A 135 11.03 -20.47 8.05
C VAL A 135 11.10 -19.10 8.69
N THR A 136 10.16 -18.20 8.39
CA THR A 136 10.05 -16.89 9.03
C THR A 136 9.69 -17.01 10.51
N ILE A 137 10.47 -16.34 11.35
CA ILE A 137 10.20 -16.18 12.78
C ILE A 137 8.99 -15.25 12.91
N LYS A 138 7.93 -15.72 13.58
CA LYS A 138 6.68 -14.97 13.73
C LYS A 138 6.82 -13.89 14.78
N ASP A 139 6.29 -12.71 14.48
CA ASP A 139 6.11 -11.65 15.47
C ASP A 139 5.02 -12.04 16.48
N ALA A 140 5.24 -11.70 17.75
CA ALA A 140 4.28 -11.87 18.83
C ALA A 140 3.32 -10.67 18.96
N GLY A 141 3.62 -9.54 18.30
CA GLY A 141 2.80 -8.35 18.26
C GLY A 141 1.54 -8.56 17.42
N LEU A 142 0.50 -9.14 18.03
CA LEU A 142 -0.81 -9.22 17.41
C LEU A 142 -1.47 -7.83 17.39
N PRO A 143 -2.17 -7.47 16.31
CA PRO A 143 -2.97 -6.25 16.30
C PRO A 143 -4.03 -6.31 17.41
N PRO A 144 -4.43 -5.16 17.99
CA PRO A 144 -5.46 -5.13 19.02
C PRO A 144 -6.78 -5.69 18.48
N ALA A 145 -7.62 -6.20 19.39
CA ALA A 145 -8.95 -6.66 19.00
C ALA A 145 -9.75 -5.50 18.36
N PRO A 146 -10.57 -5.77 17.32
CA PRO A 146 -11.37 -4.71 16.69
C PRO A 146 -12.25 -3.95 17.68
N GLU A 147 -12.78 -4.62 18.70
CA GLU A 147 -13.62 -4.02 19.73
C GLU A 147 -12.83 -3.01 20.59
N GLU A 148 -11.63 -3.39 21.04
CA GLU A 148 -10.73 -2.51 21.81
C GLU A 148 -10.31 -1.30 20.98
N PHE A 149 -10.02 -1.54 19.69
CA PHE A 149 -9.67 -0.47 18.77
C PHE A 149 -10.83 0.51 18.59
N VAL A 150 -12.06 0.03 18.39
CA VAL A 150 -13.26 0.87 18.20
C VAL A 150 -13.63 1.62 19.48
N GLU A 151 -13.48 1.02 20.66
CA GLU A 151 -13.78 1.67 21.93
C GLU A 151 -12.93 2.93 22.17
N ALA A 152 -11.66 2.91 21.73
CA ALA A 152 -10.78 4.09 21.80
C ALA A 152 -11.31 5.32 21.04
N PHE A 153 -12.22 5.10 20.08
CA PHE A 153 -12.87 6.14 19.29
C PHE A 153 -14.21 6.59 19.86
N ALA A 154 -14.74 5.96 20.91
CA ALA A 154 -16.04 6.30 21.46
C ALA A 154 -16.13 7.77 21.93
N GLY A 155 -17.27 8.42 21.65
CA GLY A 155 -17.57 9.79 22.09
C GLY A 155 -16.87 10.90 21.32
N ARG A 156 -16.19 10.62 20.20
CA ARG A 156 -15.64 11.67 19.33
C ARG A 156 -16.73 12.23 18.40
N ALA A 157 -16.69 13.55 18.18
CA ALA A 157 -17.63 14.24 17.30
C ALA A 157 -17.26 14.11 15.80
N PHE A 158 -15.99 13.88 15.50
CA PHE A 158 -15.47 13.76 14.14
C PHE A 158 -14.53 12.58 14.02
N TYR A 159 -14.65 11.83 12.94
CA TYR A 159 -13.75 10.75 12.56
C TYR A 159 -13.16 11.03 11.19
N GLY A 160 -11.86 10.78 11.06
CA GLY A 160 -11.17 10.77 9.78
C GLY A 160 -10.65 9.36 9.53
N LEU A 161 -10.96 8.80 8.37
CA LEU A 161 -10.39 7.53 7.92
C LEU A 161 -9.51 7.80 6.72
N GLY A 162 -8.31 7.21 6.75
CA GLY A 162 -7.37 7.22 5.64
C GLY A 162 -6.75 5.84 5.51
N ASP A 163 -6.47 5.43 4.29
CA ASP A 163 -5.72 4.21 4.01
C ASP A 163 -4.31 4.57 3.54
N ILE A 164 -3.34 3.76 3.94
CA ILE A 164 -1.95 3.91 3.52
C ILE A 164 -1.80 3.26 2.15
N MET A 165 -1.42 4.06 1.15
CA MET A 165 -1.22 3.53 -0.19
C MET A 165 0.00 2.61 -0.25
N GLY A 166 -0.23 1.34 -0.56
CA GLY A 166 0.82 0.32 -0.62
C GLY A 166 1.37 -0.07 0.75
N GLY A 167 0.49 -0.26 1.74
CA GLY A 167 0.81 -0.43 3.16
C GLY A 167 2.05 -1.25 3.53
N TYR A 168 2.36 -2.38 2.88
CA TYR A 168 3.60 -3.13 3.15
C TYR A 168 4.80 -2.64 2.34
N ASP A 169 4.53 -2.14 1.14
CA ASP A 169 5.56 -1.72 0.18
C ASP A 169 6.23 -0.40 0.63
N GLU A 170 5.68 0.33 1.60
CA GLU A 170 6.29 1.54 2.17
C GLU A 170 7.62 1.27 2.88
N ARG A 171 7.86 0.01 3.28
CA ARG A 171 9.11 -0.42 3.92
C ARG A 171 9.99 -1.12 2.89
N GLU A 172 11.21 -0.62 2.73
CA GLU A 172 12.24 -1.32 1.98
C GLU A 172 12.66 -2.59 2.72
N LEU A 173 13.06 -3.61 1.95
CA LEU A 173 13.72 -4.79 2.49
C LEU A 173 15.22 -4.55 2.53
N ALA A 174 15.86 -5.03 3.59
CA ALA A 174 17.32 -5.02 3.68
C ALA A 174 17.92 -6.02 2.69
N TRP A 175 19.12 -5.76 2.17
CA TRP A 175 19.76 -6.60 1.16
C TRP A 175 20.08 -8.01 1.67
N GLU A 176 20.18 -8.19 2.99
CA GLU A 176 20.37 -9.47 3.67
C GLU A 176 19.11 -10.34 3.78
N SER A 177 17.94 -9.81 3.40
CA SER A 177 16.64 -10.50 3.53
C SER A 177 16.40 -11.57 2.47
#